data_AF-C1F9K8-F1
#
_entry.id   AF-C1F9K8-F1
#
_cell.length_a   1.000
_cell.length_b   1.000
_cell.length_c   1.000
_cell.angle_alpha   90.00
_cell.angle_beta   90.00
_cell.angle_gamma   90.00
#
_symmetry.space_group_name_H-M   'P 1'
#
loop_
_entity.id
_entity.type
_entity.pdbx_description
1 polymer ?
#
loop_
_entity_poly.entity_id
_entity_poly.type
_entity_poly.pdbx_seq_one_letter_code
_entity_poly.pdbx_strand_id
1 'polypeptide(L)'
;MSFAFGFAIVIVIAIFVYTDAQKRGMNAFLWALGTLLFCIVFFPLYLILRNPVVLVLPPGVPGPVSTGPRLCATCGKYYEGAAQFCPHCGARQG
;
A
#
# COMPACT_ATOMS: atom_id res chain seq x y z
N MET A 1 -21.43 22.70 -25.90
CA MET A 1 -21.66 21.33 -25.37
C MET A 1 -20.38 20.58 -24.98
N SER A 2 -19.20 20.89 -25.50
CA SER A 2 -17.99 20.06 -25.32
C SER A 2 -17.33 20.11 -23.93
N PHE A 3 -17.36 21.25 -23.23
CA PHE A 3 -16.68 21.39 -21.93
C PHE A 3 -17.41 20.68 -20.78
N ALA A 4 -18.75 20.64 -20.80
CA ALA A 4 -19.55 19.98 -19.76
C ALA A 4 -19.27 18.48 -19.68
N PHE A 5 -19.05 17.84 -20.83
CA PHE A 5 -18.68 16.43 -20.91
C PHE A 5 -17.30 16.16 -20.29
N GLY A 6 -16.33 17.04 -20.56
CA GLY A 6 -15.00 16.97 -19.95
C GLY A 6 -15.04 17.09 -18.41
N PHE A 7 -15.79 18.07 -17.88
CA PHE A 7 -15.96 18.22 -16.43
C PHE A 7 -16.65 17.02 -15.79
N ALA A 8 -17.68 16.46 -16.43
CA ALA A 8 -18.34 15.26 -15.95
C ALA A 8 -17.36 14.08 -15.84
N ILE A 9 -16.48 13.88 -16.84
CA ILE A 9 -15.45 12.85 -16.81
C ILE A 9 -14.48 13.06 -15.64
N VAL A 10 -13.95 14.28 -15.48
CA VAL A 10 -12.99 14.58 -14.40
C VAL A 10 -13.62 14.36 -13.03
N ILE A 11 -14.89 14.70 -12.84
CA ILE A 11 -15.62 14.43 -11.59
C ILE A 11 -15.74 12.93 -11.33
N VAL A 12 -16.10 12.13 -12.33
CA VAL A 12 -16.18 10.67 -12.19
C VAL A 12 -14.81 10.07 -11.83
N ILE A 13 -13.74 10.53 -12.46
CA ILE A 13 -12.36 10.11 -12.13
C ILE A 13 -11.99 10.50 -10.70
N ALA A 14 -12.31 11.71 -10.27
CA ALA A 14 -12.03 12.16 -8.90
C ALA A 14 -12.80 11.33 -7.85
N ILE A 15 -14.06 10.99 -8.11
CA ILE A 15 -14.86 10.09 -7.25
C ILE A 15 -14.21 8.70 -7.20
N PHE A 16 -13.77 8.17 -8.34
CA PHE A 16 -13.05 6.91 -8.41
C PHE A 16 -11.78 6.95 -7.55
N VAL A 17 -10.91 7.94 -7.74
CA VAL A 17 -9.67 8.11 -6.97
C VAL A 17 -9.96 8.24 -5.47
N TYR A 18 -11.00 8.99 -5.08
CA TYR A 18 -11.41 9.11 -3.69
C TYR A 18 -11.74 7.74 -3.09
N THR A 19 -12.61 6.97 -3.75
CA THR A 19 -13.02 5.64 -3.25
C THR A 19 -11.89 4.63 -3.26
N ASP A 20 -10.97 4.68 -4.23
CA ASP A 20 -9.79 3.81 -4.28
C ASP A 20 -8.80 4.19 -3.18
N ALA A 21 -8.61 5.48 -2.89
CA ALA A 21 -7.70 5.96 -1.85
C ALA A 21 -8.20 5.62 -0.43
N GLN A 22 -9.52 5.70 -0.19
CA GLN A 22 -10.14 5.27 1.07
C GLN A 22 -9.83 3.78 1.36
N LYS A 23 -9.98 2.92 0.34
CA LYS A 23 -9.70 1.47 0.47
C LYS A 23 -8.22 1.16 0.71
N ARG A 24 -7.32 2.06 0.30
CA ARG A 24 -5.86 1.92 0.44
C ARG A 24 -5.30 2.62 1.67
N GLY A 25 -6.14 3.21 2.52
CA GLY A 25 -5.70 3.95 3.71
C GLY A 25 -4.85 5.18 3.39
N MET A 26 -4.98 5.75 2.18
CA MET A 26 -4.29 6.97 1.77
C MET A 26 -5.18 8.19 2.06
N ASN A 27 -4.61 9.40 2.07
CA ASN A 27 -5.38 10.62 2.26
C ASN A 27 -6.28 10.90 1.03
N ALA A 28 -7.49 10.35 1.05
CA ALA A 28 -8.41 10.32 -0.09
C ALA A 28 -8.83 11.72 -0.56
N PHE A 29 -9.00 12.66 0.37
CA PHE A 29 -9.36 14.03 0.05
C PHE A 29 -8.28 14.72 -0.78
N LEU A 30 -7.02 14.61 -0.34
CA LEU A 30 -5.89 15.25 -1.04
C LEU A 30 -5.69 14.67 -2.44
N TRP A 31 -5.80 13.35 -2.60
CA TRP A 31 -5.67 12.68 -3.90
C TRP A 31 -6.81 13.02 -4.86
N ALA A 32 -8.05 13.05 -4.36
CA ALA A 32 -9.22 13.42 -5.17
C ALA A 32 -9.19 14.89 -5.58
N LEU A 33 -8.85 15.79 -4.65
CA LEU A 33 -8.76 17.23 -4.92
C LEU A 33 -7.65 17.54 -5.94
N GLY A 34 -6.47 16.95 -5.78
CA GLY A 34 -5.38 17.09 -6.75
C GLY A 34 -5.76 16.58 -8.15
N THR A 35 -6.46 15.44 -8.21
CA THR A 35 -6.96 14.88 -9.48
C THR A 35 -8.02 15.78 -10.13
N LEU A 36 -8.91 16.39 -9.34
CA LEU A 36 -9.95 17.27 -9.85
C LEU A 36 -9.36 18.56 -10.45
N LEU A 37 -8.33 19.13 -9.82
CA LEU A 37 -7.70 20.38 -10.28
C LEU A 37 -6.68 20.16 -11.40
N PHE A 38 -5.90 19.08 -11.33
CA PHE A 38 -4.79 18.80 -12.25
C PHE A 38 -4.81 17.34 -12.72
N CYS A 39 -5.93 16.91 -13.31
CA CYS A 39 -6.18 15.52 -13.70
C CYS A 39 -5.05 14.88 -14.51
N ILE A 40 -4.46 15.60 -15.46
CA ILE A 40 -3.39 15.07 -16.33
C ILE A 40 -2.13 14.69 -15.54
N VAL A 41 -1.86 15.34 -14.41
CA VAL A 41 -0.65 15.11 -13.61
C VAL A 41 -0.96 14.20 -12.42
N PHE A 42 -1.99 14.54 -11.64
CA PHE A 42 -2.29 13.85 -10.39
C PHE A 42 -2.89 12.45 -10.61
N PHE A 43 -3.62 12.22 -11.70
CA PHE A 43 -4.20 10.91 -11.95
C PHE A 43 -3.13 9.85 -12.27
N PRO A 44 -2.20 10.06 -13.23
CA PRO A 44 -1.09 9.12 -13.42
C PRO A 44 -0.21 9.00 -12.17
N LEU A 45 0.08 10.11 -11.50
CA LEU A 45 0.88 10.12 -10.27
C LEU A 45 0.24 9.26 -9.17
N TYR A 46 -1.07 9.41 -8.97
CA TYR A 46 -1.86 8.58 -8.05
C TYR A 46 -1.73 7.10 -8.40
N LEU A 47 -1.89 6.73 -9.68
CA LEU A 47 -1.82 5.33 -10.09
C LEU A 47 -0.42 4.70 -9.87
N ILE A 48 0.65 5.49 -9.94
CA ILE A 48 2.03 5.03 -9.69
C ILE A 48 2.31 4.93 -8.19
N LEU A 49 1.92 5.93 -7.40
CA LEU A 49 2.21 6.02 -5.96
C LEU A 49 1.13 5.38 -5.08
N ARG A 50 0.11 4.75 -5.65
CA ARG A 50 -0.96 4.14 -4.85
C ARG A 50 -0.43 2.99 -4.00
N ASN A 51 -0.83 2.98 -2.73
CA ASN A 51 -0.50 1.88 -1.83
C ASN A 51 -1.21 0.59 -2.25
N PRO A 52 -0.64 -0.60 -1.98
CA PRO A 52 -1.35 -1.85 -2.17
C PRO A 52 -2.61 -1.88 -1.30
N VAL A 53 -3.65 -2.55 -1.78
CA VAL A 53 -4.84 -2.80 -0.96
C VAL A 53 -4.39 -3.65 0.21
N VAL A 54 -4.61 -3.16 1.43
CA VAL A 54 -4.34 -3.93 2.64
C VAL A 54 -5.40 -5.02 2.70
N LEU A 55 -5.05 -6.19 2.18
CA LEU A 55 -5.83 -7.40 2.43
C LEU A 55 -5.63 -7.70 3.92
N VAL A 56 -6.64 -7.38 4.73
CA VAL A 56 -6.70 -7.88 6.10
C VAL A 56 -6.83 -9.39 5.96
N LEU A 57 -5.71 -10.10 6.13
CA LEU A 57 -5.74 -11.54 6.11
C LEU A 57 -6.61 -12.01 7.29
N PRO A 58 -7.43 -13.07 7.10
CA PRO A 58 -8.12 -13.71 8.21
C PRO A 58 -7.11 -14.05 9.32
N PRO A 59 -7.49 -13.87 10.60
CA PRO A 59 -6.64 -14.28 11.71
C PRO A 59 -6.28 -15.77 11.55
N GLY A 60 -4.99 -16.07 11.40
CA GLY A 60 -4.49 -17.43 11.16
C GLY A 60 -3.80 -17.64 9.82
N VAL A 61 -3.87 -16.70 8.87
CA VAL A 61 -3.05 -16.77 7.65
C VAL A 61 -1.76 -15.99 7.88
N PRO A 62 -0.57 -16.59 7.68
CA PRO A 62 0.69 -15.86 7.75
C PRO A 62 0.63 -14.71 6.74
N GLY A 63 0.65 -13.48 7.24
CA GLY A 63 0.79 -12.30 6.39
C GLY A 63 2.11 -12.32 5.62
N PRO A 64 2.32 -11.38 4.67
CA PRO A 64 3.59 -11.26 3.98
C PRO A 64 4.70 -11.20 5.03
N VAL A 65 5.53 -12.23 5.03
CA VAL A 65 6.66 -12.37 5.94
C VAL A 65 7.44 -11.07 5.87
N SER A 66 7.55 -10.36 6.99
CA SER A 66 8.46 -9.21 7.07
C SER A 66 9.84 -9.71 6.66
N THR A 67 10.23 -9.40 5.43
CA THR A 67 11.54 -9.68 4.82
C THR A 67 12.63 -8.76 5.37
N GLY A 68 12.33 -8.00 6.43
CA GLY A 68 13.33 -7.26 7.17
C GLY A 68 14.27 -8.18 7.94
N PRO A 69 15.52 -7.75 8.16
CA PRO A 69 16.48 -8.47 8.98
C PRO A 69 15.97 -8.58 10.42
N ARG A 70 15.84 -9.81 10.92
CA ARG A 70 15.49 -10.09 12.32
C ARG A 70 16.77 -10.42 13.09
N LEU A 71 16.86 -9.89 14.31
CA LEU A 71 17.97 -10.19 15.22
C LEU A 71 17.66 -11.46 16.02
N CYS A 72 18.56 -12.42 16.03
CA CYS A 72 18.46 -13.59 16.90
C CYS A 72 18.77 -13.21 18.36
N ALA A 73 17.83 -13.45 19.29
CA ALA A 73 18.03 -13.19 20.72
C ALA A 73 19.11 -14.07 21.37
N THR A 74 19.45 -15.20 20.76
CA THR A 74 20.42 -16.16 21.30
C THR A 74 21.85 -15.89 20.83
N CYS A 75 22.07 -15.60 19.54
CA CYS A 75 23.41 -15.42 18.99
C CYS A 75 23.72 -13.98 18.57
N GLY A 76 22.74 -13.08 18.61
CA GLY A 76 22.91 -11.67 18.24
C GLY A 76 23.20 -11.43 16.75
N LYS A 77 23.04 -12.45 15.89
CA LYS A 77 23.19 -12.29 14.44
C LYS A 77 21.86 -11.94 13.78
N TYR A 78 21.93 -11.11 12.76
CA TYR A 78 20.80 -10.81 11.90
C TYR A 78 20.60 -11.93 10.89
N TYR A 79 19.35 -12.27 10.60
CA TYR A 79 18.97 -13.20 9.54
C TYR A 79 17.75 -12.67 8.79
N GLU A 80 17.65 -13.00 7.50
CA GLU A 80 16.56 -12.55 6.64
C GLU A 80 15.36 -13.50 6.75
N GLY A 81 14.15 -12.94 6.87
CA GLY A 81 12.89 -13.68 6.84
C GLY A 81 12.39 -14.23 8.19
N ALA A 82 11.34 -15.06 8.14
CA ALA A 82 10.71 -15.70 9.30
C ALA A 82 11.11 -17.18 9.40
N ALA A 83 12.41 -17.44 9.60
CA ALA A 83 12.89 -18.79 9.87
C ALA A 83 12.49 -19.22 11.30
N GLN A 84 11.83 -20.38 11.44
CA GLN A 84 11.51 -20.99 12.76
C GLN A 84 12.75 -21.30 13.59
N PHE A 85 13.91 -21.44 12.93
CA PHE A 85 15.21 -21.69 13.55
C PHE A 85 16.24 -20.73 12.95
N CYS A 86 17.11 -20.18 13.79
CA CYS A 86 18.18 -19.31 13.32
C CYS A 86 19.19 -20.10 12.47
N PRO A 87 19.52 -19.67 11.23
CA PRO A 87 20.47 -20.37 10.36
C PRO A 87 21.91 -20.36 10.88
N HIS A 88 22.23 -19.48 11.84
CA HIS A 88 23.57 -19.37 12.39
C HIS A 88 23.81 -20.19 13.65
N CYS A 89 22.79 -20.42 14.47
CA CYS A 89 22.94 -21.12 15.76
C CYS A 89 21.91 -22.22 16.01
N GLY A 90 20.92 -22.41 15.14
CA GLY A 90 19.88 -23.42 15.29
C GLY A 90 18.85 -23.13 16.40
N ALA A 91 18.94 -22.01 17.11
CA ALA A 91 17.98 -21.66 18.16
C ALA A 91 16.60 -21.35 17.56
N ARG A 92 15.54 -21.85 18.20
CA ARG A 92 14.15 -21.61 17.77
C ARG A 92 13.78 -20.13 17.92
N GLN A 93 13.19 -19.54 16.88
CA GLN A 93 12.76 -18.15 16.82
C GLN A 93 11.23 -18.11 16.86
N GLY A 94 10.66 -17.40 17.83
CA GLY A 94 9.22 -17.26 18.07
C GLY A 94 8.82 -15.80 18.08
#